data_AF-A0A2P2KR33-F1
#
_entry.id   AF-A0A2P2KR33-F1
#
_cell.length_a   1.000
_cell.length_b   1.000
_cell.length_c   1.000
_cell.angle_alpha   90.00
_cell.angle_beta   90.00
_cell.angle_gamma   90.00
#
_symmetry.space_group_name_H-M   'P 1'
#
loop_
_entity.id
_entity.type
_entity.pdbx_description
1 polymer ?
#
loop_
_entity_poly.entity_id
_entity_poly.type
_entity_poly.pdbx_seq_one_letter_code
_entity_poly.pdbx_strand_id
1 'polypeptide(L)'
;MIEVKEIIVVCDPSYRDIFKDAVEKINVDLKFALPGNERQHSVYSGLQAIDLNSELVCIHDSARPLVSSAEVEKVLRDGLINGAAVLGVPVKATIKEADGESFVVRTLDRKTLWEMQTPQVVEPNLLRKGFELVNRY
;
A
#
# COMPACT_ATOMS: atom_id res chain seq x y z
N MET A 1 17.79 -1.01 -12.52
CA MET A 1 17.49 -1.65 -11.22
C MET A 1 16.27 -0.92 -10.67
N ILE A 2 15.28 -1.58 -10.07
CA ILE A 2 14.17 -0.84 -9.45
C ILE A 2 14.69 -0.31 -8.12
N GLU A 3 14.71 0.99 -7.96
CA GLU A 3 15.30 1.68 -6.82
C GLU A 3 14.22 2.50 -6.09
N VAL A 4 14.21 2.44 -4.76
CA VAL A 4 13.35 3.30 -3.95
C VAL A 4 14.03 4.66 -3.86
N LYS A 5 13.46 5.67 -4.54
CA LYS A 5 14.02 7.04 -4.57
C LYS A 5 13.72 7.81 -3.28
N GLU A 6 12.51 7.66 -2.78
CA GLU A 6 11.98 8.43 -1.66
C GLU A 6 11.03 7.56 -0.82
N ILE A 7 10.89 7.93 0.45
CA ILE A 7 9.92 7.35 1.37
C ILE A 7 9.10 8.50 1.94
N ILE A 8 7.77 8.43 1.74
CA ILE A 8 6.84 9.37 2.34
C ILE A 8 6.21 8.67 3.54
N VAL A 9 6.61 9.07 4.74
CA VAL A 9 6.02 8.57 5.98
C VAL A 9 4.76 9.36 6.29
N VAL A 10 3.62 8.67 6.30
CA VAL A 10 2.34 9.27 6.67
C VAL A 10 2.09 9.03 8.16
N CYS A 11 2.37 10.04 8.98
CA CYS A 11 2.25 9.93 10.43
C CYS A 11 1.88 11.26 11.09
N ASP A 12 1.31 11.20 12.30
CA ASP A 12 1.14 12.38 13.13
C ASP A 12 2.51 13.04 13.38
N PRO A 13 2.61 14.39 13.36
CA PRO A 13 3.86 15.09 13.60
C PRO A 13 4.61 14.68 14.88
N SER A 14 3.89 14.28 15.93
CA SER A 14 4.46 13.80 17.20
C SER A 14 5.31 12.53 17.05
N TYR A 15 5.11 11.74 15.99
CA TYR A 15 5.88 10.51 15.72
C TYR A 15 7.07 10.71 14.78
N ARG A 16 7.27 11.90 14.19
CA ARG A 16 8.36 12.13 13.22
C ARG A 16 9.74 11.87 13.81
N ASP A 17 9.89 12.11 15.10
CA ASP A 17 11.14 11.92 15.83
C ASP A 17 11.60 10.46 15.85
N ILE A 18 10.69 9.49 15.66
CA ILE A 18 11.04 8.06 15.52
C ILE A 18 11.93 7.81 14.30
N PHE A 19 11.81 8.64 13.26
CA PHE A 19 12.52 8.46 12.00
C PHE A 19 13.80 9.29 11.90
N LYS A 20 14.17 10.09 12.92
CA LYS A 20 15.39 10.93 12.91
C LYS A 20 16.64 10.11 12.61
N ASP A 21 16.81 8.99 13.31
CA ASP A 21 17.95 8.09 13.13
C ASP A 21 17.96 7.43 11.74
N ALA A 22 16.79 7.26 11.13
CA ALA A 22 16.67 6.68 9.80
C ALA A 22 17.17 7.65 8.73
N VAL A 23 16.88 8.95 8.85
CA VAL A 23 17.31 10.00 7.90
C VAL A 23 18.82 9.97 7.68
N GLU A 24 19.61 9.74 8.73
CA GLU A 24 21.07 9.70 8.64
C GLU A 24 21.62 8.39 8.06
N LYS A 25 20.83 7.31 8.11
CA LYS A 25 21.26 5.94 7.75
C LYS A 25 20.77 5.49 6.38
N ILE A 26 19.72 6.10 5.85
CA ILE A 26 19.12 5.72 4.57
C ILE A 26 19.57 6.68 3.46
N ASN A 27 19.83 6.13 2.28
CA ASN A 27 20.19 6.92 1.09
C ASN A 27 18.97 7.22 0.21
N VAL A 28 17.84 7.54 0.85
CA VAL A 28 16.56 7.85 0.18
C VAL A 28 15.98 9.12 0.77
N ASP A 29 15.30 9.92 -0.07
CA ASP A 29 14.67 11.16 0.40
C ASP A 29 13.52 10.83 1.35
N LEU A 30 13.58 11.30 2.59
CA LEU A 30 12.55 11.06 3.60
C LEU A 30 11.64 12.28 3.72
N LYS A 31 10.38 12.11 3.30
CA LYS A 31 9.33 13.13 3.43
C LYS A 31 8.27 12.67 4.41
N PHE A 32 7.45 13.63 4.84
CA PHE A 32 6.31 13.36 5.71
C PHE A 32 5.03 13.93 5.13
N ALA A 33 3.93 13.20 5.30
CA ALA A 33 2.58 13.66 5.01
C ALA A 33 1.69 13.46 6.24
N LEU A 34 0.60 14.23 6.33
CA LEU A 34 -0.35 14.10 7.43
C LEU A 34 -1.29 12.91 7.20
N PRO A 35 -1.65 12.14 8.26
CA PRO A 35 -2.66 11.10 8.15
C PRO A 35 -4.04 11.73 7.93
N GLY A 36 -4.91 10.98 7.25
CA GLY A 36 -6.33 11.32 7.13
C GLY A 36 -7.20 10.47 8.05
N ASN A 37 -8.51 10.70 7.99
CA ASN A 37 -9.49 10.02 8.86
C ASN A 37 -9.59 8.50 8.60
N GLU A 38 -9.25 8.06 7.39
CA GLU A 38 -9.28 6.64 7.00
C GLU A 38 -8.00 6.32 6.21
N ARG A 39 -7.71 5.02 6.03
CA ARG A 39 -6.49 4.55 5.38
C ARG A 39 -6.30 5.18 3.99
N GLN A 40 -7.34 5.24 3.18
CA GLN A 40 -7.27 5.81 1.83
C GLN A 40 -6.97 7.32 1.83
N HIS A 41 -7.43 8.06 2.85
CA HIS A 41 -7.10 9.48 3.00
C HIS A 41 -5.61 9.67 3.32
N SER A 42 -5.04 8.81 4.16
CA SER A 42 -3.60 8.78 4.43
C SER A 42 -2.78 8.43 3.18
N VAL A 43 -3.23 7.43 2.40
CA VAL A 43 -2.61 7.10 1.10
C VAL A 43 -2.66 8.29 0.14
N TYR A 44 -3.80 8.98 0.04
CA TYR A 44 -3.95 10.15 -0.82
C TYR A 44 -3.01 11.29 -0.40
N SER A 45 -2.90 11.56 0.90
CA SER A 45 -1.98 12.56 1.47
C SER A 45 -0.52 12.25 1.11
N GLY A 46 -0.10 10.98 1.25
CA GLY A 46 1.21 10.53 0.82
C GLY A 46 1.43 10.68 -0.69
N LEU A 47 0.42 10.35 -1.50
CA LEU A 47 0.46 10.47 -2.97
C LEU A 47 0.64 11.91 -3.45
N GLN A 48 0.21 12.92 -2.68
CA GLN A 48 0.43 14.33 -3.03
C GLN A 48 1.88 14.78 -2.82
N ALA A 49 2.66 14.05 -2.01
CA ALA A 49 4.02 14.43 -1.63
C ALA A 49 5.12 13.73 -2.45
N ILE A 50 4.75 12.77 -3.31
CA ILE A 50 5.70 12.05 -4.16
C ILE A 50 6.30 12.96 -5.23
N ASP A 51 7.48 12.62 -5.72
CA ASP A 51 8.07 13.17 -6.93
C ASP A 51 7.17 12.88 -8.14
N LEU A 52 6.92 13.92 -8.94
CA LEU A 52 6.08 13.84 -10.13
C LEU A 52 6.65 12.91 -11.22
N ASN A 53 7.94 12.61 -11.17
CA ASN A 53 8.63 11.72 -12.11
C ASN A 53 8.71 10.26 -11.61
N SER A 54 8.17 9.95 -10.43
CA SER A 54 8.12 8.56 -9.95
C SER A 54 7.22 7.72 -10.85
N GLU A 55 7.76 6.64 -11.41
CA GLU A 55 7.01 5.73 -12.31
C GLU A 55 6.01 4.85 -11.55
N LEU A 56 6.35 4.49 -10.31
CA LEU A 56 5.53 3.66 -9.42
C LEU A 56 5.43 4.30 -8.04
N VAL A 57 4.30 4.11 -7.37
CA VAL A 57 4.18 4.30 -5.92
C VAL A 57 4.02 2.94 -5.25
N CYS A 58 4.72 2.75 -4.14
CA CYS A 58 4.74 1.51 -3.35
C CYS A 58 4.17 1.80 -1.96
N ILE A 59 2.91 1.43 -1.74
CA ILE A 59 2.17 1.71 -0.50
C ILE A 59 2.38 0.54 0.46
N HIS A 60 2.99 0.81 1.61
CA HIS A 60 3.27 -0.20 2.63
C HIS A 60 2.65 0.14 3.98
N ASP A 61 2.12 -0.86 4.68
CA ASP A 61 1.65 -0.68 6.06
C ASP A 61 2.83 -0.86 7.02
N SER A 62 3.16 0.17 7.81
CA SER A 62 4.28 0.11 8.77
C SER A 62 4.13 -0.98 9.84
N ALA A 63 2.91 -1.43 10.10
CA ALA A 63 2.62 -2.57 10.98
C ALA A 63 3.10 -3.93 10.43
N ARG A 64 3.66 -3.98 9.20
CA ARG A 64 4.22 -5.20 8.57
C ARG A 64 5.75 -5.09 8.43
N PRO A 65 6.52 -5.25 9.52
CA PRO A 65 7.98 -5.06 9.49
C PRO A 65 8.75 -6.24 8.89
N LEU A 66 8.08 -7.35 8.57
CA LEU A 66 8.71 -8.61 8.17
C LEU A 66 8.65 -8.90 6.66
N VAL A 67 8.28 -7.90 5.84
CA VAL A 67 8.34 -8.07 4.38
C VAL A 67 9.78 -8.24 3.93
N SER A 68 10.06 -9.22 3.08
CA SER A 68 11.41 -9.45 2.55
C SER A 68 11.68 -8.58 1.32
N SER A 69 12.95 -8.24 1.09
CA SER A 69 13.37 -7.49 -0.10
C SER A 69 12.98 -8.21 -1.40
N ALA A 70 13.04 -9.54 -1.42
CA ALA A 70 12.65 -10.35 -2.58
C ALA A 70 11.15 -10.22 -2.91
N GLU A 71 10.28 -10.17 -1.89
CA GLU A 71 8.85 -9.93 -2.07
C GLU A 71 8.57 -8.52 -2.58
N VAL A 72 9.25 -7.51 -2.02
CA VAL A 72 9.14 -6.11 -2.47
C VAL A 72 9.59 -5.98 -3.93
N GLU A 73 10.75 -6.53 -4.30
CA GLU A 73 11.22 -6.52 -5.69
C GLU A 73 10.26 -7.20 -6.65
N LYS A 74 9.67 -8.32 -6.23
CA LYS A 74 8.71 -9.06 -7.05
C LYS A 74 7.48 -8.20 -7.34
N VAL A 75 6.84 -7.64 -6.30
CA VAL A 75 5.63 -6.84 -6.49
C VAL A 75 5.91 -5.53 -7.25
N LEU A 76 7.10 -4.95 -7.10
CA LEU A 76 7.53 -3.81 -7.92
C LEU A 76 7.67 -4.18 -9.40
N ARG A 77 8.30 -5.32 -9.72
CA ARG A 77 8.38 -5.82 -11.11
C ARG A 77 6.99 -6.11 -11.69
N ASP A 78 6.13 -6.76 -10.91
CA ASP A 78 4.76 -7.07 -11.33
C ASP A 78 3.96 -5.78 -11.57
N GLY A 79 4.13 -4.77 -10.70
CA GLY A 79 3.49 -3.46 -10.83
C GLY A 79 3.98 -2.68 -12.05
N LEU A 80 5.27 -2.75 -12.38
CA LEU A 80 5.85 -2.13 -13.58
C LEU A 80 5.27 -2.72 -14.88
N ILE A 81 5.00 -4.03 -14.90
CA ILE A 81 4.49 -4.72 -16.08
C ILE A 81 2.98 -4.50 -16.26
N ASN A 82 2.23 -4.47 -15.16
CA ASN A 82 0.76 -4.50 -15.19
C ASN A 82 0.10 -3.15 -14.82
N GLY A 83 0.88 -2.15 -14.43
CA GLY A 83 0.41 -0.85 -13.93
C GLY A 83 -0.08 -0.88 -12.47
N ALA A 84 -0.48 -2.04 -11.95
CA ALA A 84 -0.79 -2.25 -10.54
C ALA A 84 -0.52 -3.71 -10.12
N ALA A 85 -0.01 -3.90 -8.90
CA ALA A 85 0.22 -5.19 -8.28
C ALA A 85 0.13 -5.10 -6.76
N VAL A 86 -0.12 -6.24 -6.11
CA VAL A 86 -0.22 -6.33 -4.64
C VAL A 86 0.31 -7.67 -4.17
N LEU A 87 1.02 -7.68 -3.03
CA LEU A 87 1.37 -8.94 -2.38
C LEU A 87 0.11 -9.63 -1.86
N GLY A 88 0.08 -10.96 -1.96
CA GLY A 88 -0.98 -11.75 -1.35
C GLY A 88 -0.51 -13.17 -1.07
N VAL A 89 -1.27 -13.85 -0.22
CA VAL A 89 -1.08 -15.26 0.09
C VAL A 89 -2.39 -16.03 -0.08
N PRO A 90 -2.36 -17.31 -0.48
CA PRO A 90 -3.57 -18.13 -0.54
C PRO A 90 -4.24 -18.24 0.83
N VAL A 91 -5.57 -18.12 0.85
CA VAL A 91 -6.34 -18.23 2.10
C VAL A 91 -6.29 -19.66 2.64
N LYS A 92 -5.96 -19.80 3.93
CA LYS A 92 -5.98 -21.10 4.63
C LYS A 92 -7.33 -21.39 5.30
N ALA A 93 -7.95 -20.38 5.88
CA ALA A 93 -9.23 -20.50 6.57
C ALA A 93 -10.39 -20.71 5.60
N THR A 94 -11.49 -21.27 6.08
CA THR A 94 -12.75 -21.25 5.34
C THR A 94 -13.40 -19.88 5.51
N ILE A 95 -13.67 -19.19 4.41
CA ILE A 95 -14.38 -17.91 4.42
C ILE A 95 -15.87 -18.15 4.16
N LYS A 96 -16.71 -17.54 5.00
CA LYS A 96 -18.17 -17.53 4.86
C LYS A 96 -18.63 -16.14 4.46
N GLU A 97 -19.58 -16.08 3.55
CA GLU A 97 -20.38 -14.88 3.32
C GLU A 97 -21.55 -14.90 4.29
N ALA A 98 -21.78 -13.80 5.01
CA ALA A 98 -22.88 -13.63 5.95
C ALA A 98 -23.85 -12.56 5.45
N ASP A 99 -25.13 -12.69 5.79
CA ASP A 99 -26.15 -11.67 5.54
C ASP A 99 -26.15 -10.57 6.62
N GLY A 100 -27.07 -9.62 6.50
CA GLY A 100 -27.23 -8.51 7.46
C GLY A 100 -27.68 -8.95 8.86
N GLU A 101 -28.13 -10.19 9.03
CA GLU A 101 -28.57 -10.77 10.31
C GLU A 101 -27.51 -11.70 10.90
N SER A 102 -26.29 -11.72 10.33
CA SER A 102 -25.16 -12.57 10.74
C SER A 102 -25.39 -14.07 10.53
N PHE A 103 -26.30 -14.46 9.63
CA PHE A 103 -26.44 -15.85 9.22
C PHE A 103 -25.55 -16.17 8.02
N VAL A 104 -25.04 -17.41 7.98
CA VAL A 104 -24.19 -17.88 6.88
C VAL A 104 -25.04 -18.05 5.62
N VAL A 105 -24.73 -17.26 4.58
CA VAL A 105 -25.35 -17.37 3.25
C VAL A 105 -24.71 -18.51 2.46
N ARG A 106 -23.37 -18.51 2.38
CA ARG A 106 -22.61 -19.56 1.69
C ARG A 106 -21.15 -19.62 2.11
N THR A 107 -20.48 -20.69 1.68
CA THR A 107 -19.04 -20.86 1.82
C THR A 107 -18.37 -20.46 0.52
N LEU A 108 -17.36 -19.59 0.60
CA LEU A 108 -16.58 -19.21 -0.58
C LEU A 108 -15.51 -20.28 -0.88
N ASP A 109 -15.23 -20.53 -2.15
CA ASP A 109 -14.17 -21.48 -2.54
C ASP A 109 -12.79 -20.89 -2.25
N ARG A 110 -12.16 -21.35 -1.17
CA ARG A 110 -10.83 -20.85 -0.76
C ARG A 110 -9.75 -21.01 -1.83
N LYS A 111 -9.90 -21.91 -2.81
CA LYS A 111 -8.90 -22.11 -3.88
C LYS A 111 -8.75 -20.89 -4.78
N THR A 112 -9.76 -20.02 -4.82
CA THR A 112 -9.76 -18.80 -5.63
C THR A 112 -9.51 -17.54 -4.79
N LEU A 113 -9.34 -17.68 -3.47
CA LEU A 113 -9.22 -16.54 -2.55
C LEU A 113 -7.78 -16.34 -2.10
N TRP A 114 -7.39 -15.07 -2.11
CA TRP A 114 -6.11 -14.60 -1.62
C TRP A 114 -6.33 -13.53 -0.57
N GLU A 115 -5.55 -13.60 0.51
CA GLU A 115 -5.47 -12.55 1.51
C GLU A 115 -4.47 -11.51 1.01
N MET A 116 -4.95 -10.28 0.81
CA MET A 116 -4.11 -9.18 0.35
C MET A 116 -3.23 -8.66 1.48
N GLN A 117 -1.99 -8.35 1.14
CA GLN A 117 -0.98 -7.79 2.02
C GLN A 117 -0.49 -6.46 1.45
N THR A 118 0.56 -5.91 2.05
CA THR A 118 1.33 -4.80 1.50
C THR A 118 2.79 -5.23 1.35
N PRO A 119 3.51 -4.72 0.33
CA PRO A 119 3.17 -3.55 -0.47
C PRO A 119 2.08 -3.71 -1.53
N GLN A 120 1.38 -2.60 -1.78
CA GLN A 120 0.50 -2.34 -2.91
C GLN A 120 1.23 -1.38 -3.86
N VAL A 121 1.57 -1.84 -5.07
CA VAL A 121 2.31 -1.08 -6.07
C VAL A 121 1.36 -0.63 -7.17
N VAL A 122 1.44 0.62 -7.59
CA VAL A 122 0.57 1.15 -8.65
C VAL A 122 1.23 2.34 -9.34
N GLU A 123 0.97 2.53 -10.62
CA GLU A 123 1.32 3.74 -11.34
C GLU A 123 0.61 4.97 -10.72
N PRO A 124 1.33 6.06 -10.40
CA PRO A 124 0.72 7.20 -9.73
C PRO A 124 -0.47 7.81 -10.48
N ASN A 125 -0.42 7.85 -11.81
CA ASN A 125 -1.53 8.38 -12.62
C ASN A 125 -2.75 7.46 -12.62
N LEU A 126 -2.55 6.14 -12.57
CA LEU A 126 -3.64 5.19 -12.42
C LEU A 126 -4.30 5.35 -11.04
N LEU A 127 -3.50 5.48 -9.99
CA LEU A 127 -4.01 5.70 -8.63
C LEU A 127 -4.78 7.02 -8.50
N ARG A 128 -4.27 8.12 -9.08
CA ARG A 128 -4.97 9.42 -9.10
C ARG A 128 -6.33 9.33 -9.78
N LYS A 129 -6.43 8.67 -10.94
CA LYS A 129 -7.71 8.42 -11.62
C LYS A 129 -8.68 7.62 -10.73
N GLY A 130 -8.19 6.65 -9.97
CA GLY A 130 -8.99 5.90 -9.00
C GLY A 130 -9.57 6.80 -7.90
N PHE A 131 -8.75 7.67 -7.31
CA PHE A 131 -9.22 8.65 -6.32
C PHE A 131 -10.20 9.67 -6.91
N GLU A 132 -9.96 10.17 -8.12
CA GLU A 132 -10.89 11.05 -8.82
C GLU A 132 -12.26 10.38 -9.04
N LEU A 133 -12.28 9.10 -9.38
CA LEU A 133 -13.53 8.37 -9.58
C LEU A 133 -14.31 8.26 -8.27
N VAL A 134 -13.66 7.89 -7.17
CA VAL A 134 -14.31 7.77 -5.86
C VAL A 134 -14.85 9.11 -5.36
N ASN A 135 -14.10 10.21 -5.55
CA ASN A 135 -14.51 11.54 -5.09
C ASN A 135 -15.61 12.21 -5.93
N ARG A 136 -15.94 11.65 -7.11
CA ARG A 136 -17.04 12.13 -7.95
C ARG A 136 -18.40 11.61 -7.50
N TYR A 137 -18.42 10.60 -6.64
CA TYR A 137 -19.61 9.99 -6.06
C TYR A 137 -19.69 10.27 -4.56
#